data_AF-A0A924AKB7-F1
#
_entry.id   AF-A0A924AKB7-F1
#
_cell.length_a   1.000
_cell.length_b   1.000
_cell.length_c   1.000
_cell.angle_alpha   90.00
_cell.angle_beta   90.00
_cell.angle_gamma   90.00
#
_symmetry.space_group_name_H-M   'P 1'
#
loop_
_entity.id
_entity.type
_entity.pdbx_description
1 polymer ?
#
loop_
_entity_poly.entity_id
_entity_poly.type
_entity_poly.pdbx_seq_one_letter_code
_entity_poly.pdbx_strand_id
1 'polypeptide(L)'
;MIDKYRQLFNDSFTLEKYHEFQDDIASDFDYLPTFRMAETPFFIPNELKQQLLEGCADVIKLIQQKDFIELTDKALELNAKVPNEDKHTTFLAIDFGICEEDGKIIPKLIEVQGFPSLYNYQYVLYEKFKKHFPFLENLTPFINDISSEAYLKIIEEAICNHLPKENVILLEIEPEKQNTKIDFYYCQRDIGISIVCVTELIKKGKQLFYKNDKGVEIQVKRIYNRVIFDELELRKDLKLDFSFSVDLDVEWAGHPNWFFRISKFILPILIGKYFIETT
;
A
#
# COMPACT_ATOMS: atom_id res chain seq x y z
N MET A 1 -12.25 -15.87 -15.62
CA MET A 1 -10.91 -16.34 -15.19
C MET A 1 -10.29 -17.14 -16.33
N ILE A 2 -8.98 -17.37 -16.34
CA ILE A 2 -8.35 -18.22 -17.36
C ILE A 2 -8.57 -19.70 -17.00
N ASP A 3 -9.43 -20.40 -17.74
CA ASP A 3 -9.90 -21.75 -17.42
C ASP A 3 -8.76 -22.76 -17.23
N LYS A 4 -7.76 -22.75 -18.11
CA LYS A 4 -6.59 -23.63 -18.03
C LYS A 4 -5.91 -23.55 -16.66
N TYR A 5 -5.62 -22.35 -16.16
CA TYR A 5 -4.93 -22.18 -14.89
C TYR A 5 -5.84 -22.43 -13.69
N ARG A 6 -7.14 -22.12 -13.82
CA ARG A 6 -8.13 -22.45 -12.80
C ARG A 6 -8.23 -23.97 -12.57
N GLN A 7 -8.28 -24.75 -13.65
CA GLN A 7 -8.29 -26.21 -13.60
C GLN A 7 -6.98 -26.75 -13.00
N LEU A 8 -5.83 -26.32 -13.51
CA LEU A 8 -4.52 -26.74 -12.99
C LEU A 8 -4.38 -26.49 -11.49
N PHE A 9 -4.82 -25.33 -11.00
CA PHE A 9 -4.79 -25.02 -9.58
C PHE A 9 -5.73 -25.95 -8.79
N ASN A 10 -6.97 -26.12 -9.24
CA ASN A 10 -7.96 -26.97 -8.55
C ASN A 10 -7.48 -28.43 -8.46
N ASP A 11 -6.91 -28.97 -9.53
CA ASP A 11 -6.39 -30.34 -9.57
C ASP A 11 -5.17 -30.53 -8.66
N SER A 12 -4.41 -29.45 -8.42
CA SER A 12 -3.20 -29.47 -7.60
C SER A 12 -3.43 -29.09 -6.14
N PHE A 13 -4.58 -28.49 -5.81
CA PHE A 13 -4.88 -27.91 -4.51
C PHE A 13 -5.28 -28.99 -3.49
N THR A 14 -4.73 -28.88 -2.28
CA THR A 14 -5.17 -29.62 -1.10
C THR A 14 -5.17 -28.69 0.12
N LEU A 15 -5.96 -29.01 1.15
CA LEU A 15 -5.92 -28.26 2.41
C LEU A 15 -4.53 -28.34 3.07
N GLU A 16 -3.85 -29.48 2.94
CA GLU A 16 -2.49 -29.67 3.42
C GLU A 16 -1.52 -28.67 2.76
N LYS A 17 -1.52 -28.56 1.42
CA LYS A 17 -0.69 -27.57 0.71
C LYS A 17 -1.04 -26.13 1.08
N TYR A 18 -2.32 -25.85 1.31
CA TYR A 18 -2.72 -24.53 1.78
C TYR A 18 -2.14 -24.23 3.17
N HIS A 19 -2.18 -25.18 4.11
CA HIS A 19 -1.53 -25.01 5.40
C HIS A 19 -0.01 -24.89 5.28
N GLU A 20 0.65 -25.71 4.45
CA GLU A 20 2.09 -25.60 4.16
C GLU A 20 2.46 -24.22 3.60
N PHE A 21 1.62 -23.64 2.75
CA PHE A 21 1.76 -22.29 2.23
C PHE A 21 1.63 -21.22 3.34
N GLN A 22 0.64 -21.37 4.23
CA GLN A 22 0.47 -20.46 5.37
C GLN A 22 1.64 -20.56 6.35
N ASP A 23 2.12 -21.77 6.62
CA ASP A 23 3.28 -22.04 7.48
C ASP A 23 4.56 -21.47 6.88
N ASP A 24 4.74 -21.57 5.56
CA ASP A 24 5.88 -20.99 4.85
C ASP A 24 5.92 -19.47 4.98
N ILE A 25 4.77 -18.78 4.91
CA ILE A 25 4.69 -17.34 5.18
C ILE A 25 4.99 -17.06 6.65
N ALA A 26 4.39 -17.82 7.57
CA ALA A 26 4.57 -17.62 9.00
C ALA A 26 6.03 -17.81 9.44
N SER A 27 6.73 -18.77 8.83
CA SER A 27 8.11 -19.13 9.15
C SER A 27 9.12 -18.00 8.89
N ASP A 28 8.81 -17.03 8.02
CA ASP A 28 9.70 -15.91 7.73
C ASP A 28 9.93 -15.02 8.98
N PHE A 29 8.95 -14.94 9.89
CA PHE A 29 8.98 -14.05 11.07
C PHE A 29 8.42 -14.66 12.35
N ASP A 30 8.20 -15.98 12.39
CA ASP A 30 7.50 -16.67 13.48
C ASP A 30 6.13 -16.02 13.80
N TYR A 31 5.42 -15.62 12.73
CA TYR A 31 4.17 -14.85 12.84
C TYR A 31 3.20 -15.19 11.70
N LEU A 32 2.06 -15.77 12.06
CA LEU A 32 0.95 -15.98 11.13
C LEU A 32 0.08 -14.72 11.04
N PRO A 33 -0.14 -14.13 9.84
CA PRO A 33 -1.05 -13.02 9.67
C PRO A 33 -2.45 -13.28 10.24
N THR A 34 -3.06 -12.26 10.82
CA THR A 34 -4.41 -12.35 11.42
C THR A 34 -5.53 -12.28 10.37
N PHE A 35 -5.24 -11.72 9.20
CA PHE A 35 -6.17 -11.67 8.07
C PHE A 35 -6.12 -12.97 7.26
N ARG A 36 -7.24 -13.29 6.60
CA ARG A 36 -7.34 -14.47 5.74
C ARG A 36 -6.46 -14.31 4.50
N MET A 37 -5.55 -15.26 4.30
CA MET A 37 -4.83 -15.41 3.05
C MET A 37 -5.74 -16.10 2.03
N ALA A 38 -5.80 -15.61 0.81
CA ALA A 38 -6.59 -16.27 -0.23
C ALA A 38 -6.02 -17.65 -0.51
N GLU A 39 -6.88 -18.65 -0.66
CA GLU A 39 -6.47 -20.03 -0.96
C GLU A 39 -5.95 -20.18 -2.39
N THR A 40 -6.25 -19.21 -3.27
CA THR A 40 -5.92 -19.28 -4.68
C THR A 40 -5.69 -17.91 -5.30
N PRO A 41 -4.77 -17.80 -6.27
CA PRO A 41 -4.62 -16.59 -7.08
C PRO A 41 -5.86 -16.31 -7.96
N PHE A 42 -6.05 -15.04 -8.30
CA PHE A 42 -7.04 -14.64 -9.30
C PHE A 42 -6.41 -14.58 -10.69
N PHE A 43 -6.81 -15.50 -11.57
CA PHE A 43 -6.29 -15.58 -12.94
C PHE A 43 -7.04 -14.62 -13.88
N ILE A 44 -6.44 -13.46 -14.14
CA ILE A 44 -7.02 -12.36 -14.91
C ILE A 44 -6.85 -12.59 -16.42
N PRO A 45 -7.95 -12.75 -17.20
CA PRO A 45 -7.87 -12.80 -18.67
C PRO A 45 -7.39 -11.47 -19.28
N ASN A 46 -6.78 -11.52 -20.47
CA ASN A 46 -6.25 -10.32 -21.14
C ASN A 46 -7.31 -9.22 -21.37
N GLU A 47 -8.55 -9.60 -21.67
CA GLU A 47 -9.64 -8.63 -21.82
C GLU A 47 -9.92 -7.88 -20.52
N LEU A 48 -10.04 -8.59 -19.39
CA LEU A 48 -10.25 -7.98 -18.09
C LEU A 48 -9.03 -7.15 -17.64
N LYS A 49 -7.80 -7.62 -17.91
CA LYS A 49 -6.56 -6.86 -17.67
C LYS A 49 -6.61 -5.52 -18.40
N GLN A 50 -6.99 -5.53 -19.68
CA GLN A 50 -7.12 -4.30 -20.48
C GLN A 50 -8.18 -3.37 -19.91
N GLN A 51 -9.32 -3.92 -19.49
CA GLN A 51 -10.38 -3.10 -18.87
C GLN A 51 -9.93 -2.45 -17.55
N LEU A 52 -9.22 -3.18 -16.69
CA LEU A 52 -8.65 -2.64 -15.45
C LEU A 52 -7.63 -1.53 -15.75
N LEU A 53 -6.76 -1.73 -16.75
CA LEU A 53 -5.79 -0.73 -17.19
C LEU A 53 -6.45 0.57 -17.67
N GLU A 54 -7.53 0.46 -18.45
CA GLU A 54 -8.29 1.63 -18.90
C GLU A 54 -8.93 2.38 -17.72
N GLY A 55 -9.55 1.65 -16.78
CA GLY A 55 -10.10 2.24 -15.56
C GLY A 55 -9.04 2.94 -14.69
N CYS A 56 -7.88 2.31 -14.50
CA CYS A 56 -6.75 2.93 -13.81
C CYS A 56 -6.26 4.20 -14.52
N ALA A 57 -6.18 4.18 -15.87
CA ALA A 57 -5.76 5.33 -16.65
C ALA A 57 -6.73 6.51 -16.51
N ASP A 58 -8.04 6.26 -16.48
CA ASP A 58 -9.05 7.28 -16.27
C ASP A 58 -8.94 7.92 -14.87
N VAL A 59 -8.70 7.12 -13.83
CA VAL A 59 -8.44 7.62 -12.46
C VAL A 59 -7.17 8.46 -12.41
N ILE A 60 -6.07 7.96 -12.95
CA ILE A 60 -4.78 8.68 -12.99
C ILE A 60 -4.92 9.99 -13.75
N LYS A 61 -5.67 9.99 -14.86
CA LYS A 61 -5.92 11.20 -15.65
C LYS A 61 -6.67 12.26 -14.85
N LEU A 62 -7.65 11.89 -14.01
CA LEU A 62 -8.30 12.82 -13.09
C LEU A 62 -7.30 13.41 -12.08
N ILE A 63 -6.48 12.55 -11.44
CA ILE A 63 -5.49 12.97 -10.45
C ILE A 63 -4.42 13.91 -11.04
N GLN A 64 -4.09 13.74 -12.33
CA GLN A 64 -3.12 14.58 -13.05
C GLN A 64 -3.69 15.91 -13.58
N GLN A 65 -4.99 16.19 -13.38
CA GLN A 65 -5.57 17.47 -13.78
C GLN A 65 -4.93 18.62 -13.01
N LYS A 66 -4.76 19.77 -13.67
CA LYS A 66 -4.07 20.94 -13.08
C LYS A 66 -4.81 21.50 -11.86
N ASP A 67 -6.12 21.39 -11.87
CA ASP A 67 -7.05 21.84 -10.83
C ASP A 67 -7.39 20.74 -9.81
N PHE A 68 -6.78 19.55 -9.88
CA PHE A 68 -7.07 18.45 -8.95
C PHE A 68 -6.84 18.83 -7.47
N ILE A 69 -5.79 19.60 -7.19
CA ILE A 69 -5.49 20.08 -5.84
C ILE A 69 -6.62 21.01 -5.35
N GLU A 70 -7.03 21.99 -6.16
CA GLU A 70 -8.12 22.92 -5.82
C GLU A 70 -9.46 22.17 -5.65
N LEU A 71 -9.72 21.19 -6.52
CA LEU A 71 -10.90 20.34 -6.49
C LEU A 71 -11.01 19.52 -5.19
N THR A 72 -9.87 19.10 -4.63
CA THR A 72 -9.79 18.24 -3.45
C THR A 72 -9.48 18.99 -2.15
N ASP A 73 -9.31 20.30 -2.16
CA ASP A 73 -8.99 21.08 -0.95
C ASP A 73 -10.08 20.96 0.13
N LYS A 74 -11.35 20.81 -0.27
CA LYS A 74 -12.46 20.53 0.66
C LYS A 74 -12.26 19.25 1.46
N ALA A 75 -11.58 18.25 0.90
CA ALA A 75 -11.26 17.02 1.62
C ALA A 75 -10.24 17.27 2.74
N LEU A 76 -9.39 18.29 2.63
CA LEU A 76 -8.47 18.70 3.70
C LEU A 76 -9.10 19.66 4.70
N GLU A 77 -10.11 20.44 4.32
CA GLU A 77 -10.84 21.31 5.28
C GLU A 77 -11.61 20.51 6.34
N LEU A 78 -12.03 19.29 5.97
CA LEU A 78 -12.75 18.37 6.85
C LEU A 78 -11.82 17.54 7.75
N ASN A 79 -10.51 17.59 7.51
CA ASN A 79 -9.51 16.69 8.12
C ASN A 79 -8.25 17.46 8.57
N ALA A 80 -7.28 16.75 9.15
CA ALA A 80 -6.00 17.34 9.52
C ALA A 80 -5.17 17.75 8.28
N LYS A 81 -4.73 19.01 8.24
CA LYS A 81 -3.82 19.52 7.20
C LYS A 81 -2.36 19.41 7.64
N VAL A 82 -1.56 18.68 6.87
CA VAL A 82 -0.12 18.56 7.05
C VAL A 82 0.60 19.56 6.13
N PRO A 83 1.55 20.37 6.64
CA PRO A 83 2.33 21.31 5.82
C PRO A 83 3.26 20.62 4.82
N ASN A 84 3.69 21.37 3.79
CA ASN A 84 4.69 20.95 2.79
C ASN A 84 4.29 19.71 1.98
N GLU A 85 3.04 19.67 1.52
CA GLU A 85 2.52 18.64 0.64
C GLU A 85 3.33 18.50 -0.67
N ASP A 86 3.57 17.24 -1.06
CA ASP A 86 4.20 16.90 -2.34
C ASP A 86 3.32 17.27 -3.53
N LYS A 87 3.93 17.57 -4.68
CA LYS A 87 3.22 17.94 -5.91
C LYS A 87 2.32 16.84 -6.48
N HIS A 88 2.63 15.58 -6.16
CA HIS A 88 1.85 14.42 -6.59
C HIS A 88 1.92 13.32 -5.53
N THR A 89 0.94 12.40 -5.55
CA THR A 89 1.02 11.20 -4.70
C THR A 89 2.17 10.29 -5.15
N THR A 90 2.82 9.64 -4.19
CA THR A 90 3.82 8.59 -4.45
C THR A 90 3.19 7.21 -4.58
N PHE A 91 2.09 6.98 -3.86
CA PHE A 91 1.42 5.68 -3.77
C PHE A 91 -0.04 5.79 -4.16
N LEU A 92 -0.54 4.72 -4.77
CA LEU A 92 -1.92 4.65 -5.24
C LEU A 92 -2.38 3.19 -5.23
N ALA A 93 -3.49 2.94 -4.55
CA ALA A 93 -4.27 1.71 -4.63
C ALA A 93 -5.60 2.01 -5.32
N ILE A 94 -6.00 1.15 -6.26
CA ILE A 94 -7.24 1.30 -7.03
C ILE A 94 -7.97 -0.04 -6.98
N ASP A 95 -9.12 -0.05 -6.32
CA ASP A 95 -9.88 -1.26 -6.06
C ASP A 95 -11.08 -1.35 -6.98
N PHE A 96 -11.18 -2.47 -7.70
CA PHE A 96 -12.29 -2.78 -8.59
C PHE A 96 -13.07 -4.01 -8.11
N GLY A 97 -14.39 -3.89 -8.13
CA GLY A 97 -15.30 -5.02 -8.11
C GLY A 97 -15.45 -5.59 -9.51
N ILE A 98 -15.46 -6.91 -9.66
CA ILE A 98 -15.68 -7.56 -10.95
C ILE A 98 -17.17 -7.88 -11.06
N CYS A 99 -17.85 -7.18 -11.97
CA CYS A 99 -19.29 -7.26 -12.18
C CYS A 99 -19.62 -7.95 -13.52
N GLU A 100 -20.90 -8.25 -13.70
CA GLU A 100 -21.46 -8.69 -14.97
C GLU A 100 -22.57 -7.72 -15.39
N GLU A 101 -22.46 -7.17 -16.60
CA GLU A 101 -23.47 -6.31 -17.24
C GLU A 101 -23.77 -6.89 -18.63
N ASP A 102 -25.04 -7.17 -18.91
CA ASP A 102 -25.50 -7.76 -20.18
C ASP A 102 -24.73 -9.03 -20.61
N GLY A 103 -24.40 -9.89 -19.64
CA GLY A 103 -23.64 -11.12 -19.89
C GLY A 103 -22.14 -10.92 -20.14
N LYS A 104 -21.62 -9.71 -19.93
CA LYS A 104 -20.20 -9.37 -20.08
C LYS A 104 -19.57 -9.00 -18.75
N ILE A 105 -18.36 -9.50 -18.53
CA ILE A 105 -17.55 -9.12 -17.37
C ILE A 105 -17.06 -7.68 -17.55
N ILE A 106 -17.25 -6.87 -16.52
CA ILE A 106 -16.81 -5.48 -16.46
C ILE A 106 -16.33 -5.11 -15.05
N PRO A 107 -15.15 -4.50 -14.88
CA PRO A 107 -14.72 -3.99 -13.59
C PRO A 107 -15.46 -2.68 -13.27
N LYS A 108 -15.89 -2.51 -12.02
CA LYS A 108 -16.45 -1.27 -11.49
C LYS A 108 -15.61 -0.80 -10.32
N LEU A 109 -15.21 0.45 -10.36
CA LEU A 109 -14.41 1.06 -9.31
C LEU A 109 -15.19 1.03 -7.99
N ILE A 110 -14.53 0.58 -6.93
CA ILE A 110 -15.05 0.59 -5.56
C ILE A 110 -14.38 1.70 -4.76
N GLU A 111 -13.05 1.78 -4.82
CA GLU A 111 -12.27 2.69 -4.00
C GLU A 111 -10.97 3.09 -4.70
N VAL A 112 -10.50 4.29 -4.40
CA VAL A 112 -9.17 4.79 -4.79
C VAL A 112 -8.56 5.40 -3.55
N GLN A 113 -7.34 5.00 -3.21
CA GLN A 113 -6.66 5.46 -2.00
C GLN A 113 -5.22 5.88 -2.27
N GLY A 114 -4.86 7.09 -1.84
CA GLY A 114 -3.49 7.62 -1.88
C GLY A 114 -2.62 7.14 -0.72
N PHE A 115 -2.64 5.83 -0.42
CA PHE A 115 -2.00 5.28 0.79
C PHE A 115 -1.29 3.95 0.52
N PRO A 116 -0.04 3.78 1.00
CA PRO A 116 0.70 2.56 0.79
C PRO A 116 0.30 1.47 1.78
N SER A 117 -0.19 0.32 1.31
CA SER A 117 -0.38 -0.86 2.17
C SER A 117 -0.12 -2.18 1.43
N LEU A 118 0.57 -3.12 2.09
CA LEU A 118 0.82 -4.49 1.63
C LEU A 118 1.75 -4.62 0.40
N TYR A 119 2.49 -3.57 0.02
CA TYR A 119 3.36 -3.57 -1.16
C TYR A 119 4.48 -4.63 -1.04
N ASN A 120 5.16 -4.71 0.11
CA ASN A 120 6.20 -5.72 0.32
C ASN A 120 5.60 -7.12 0.49
N TYR A 121 4.47 -7.23 1.19
CA TYR A 121 3.76 -8.49 1.41
C TYR A 121 3.24 -9.14 0.12
N GLN A 122 2.60 -8.37 -0.77
CA GLN A 122 1.98 -8.89 -2.00
C GLN A 122 2.98 -9.55 -2.94
N TYR A 123 4.19 -8.99 -3.03
CA TYR A 123 5.28 -9.58 -3.78
C TYR A 123 5.67 -10.95 -3.19
N VAL A 124 5.92 -11.01 -1.89
CA VAL A 124 6.31 -12.27 -1.22
C VAL A 124 5.21 -13.31 -1.32
N LEU A 125 3.95 -12.89 -1.20
CA LEU A 125 2.78 -13.77 -1.36
C LEU A 125 2.82 -14.51 -2.71
N TYR A 126 3.13 -13.79 -3.81
CA TYR A 126 3.28 -14.40 -5.13
C TYR A 126 4.45 -15.38 -5.19
N GLU A 127 5.62 -15.03 -4.65
CA GLU A 127 6.78 -15.92 -4.63
C GLU A 127 6.50 -17.22 -3.86
N LYS A 128 5.78 -17.13 -2.74
CA LYS A 128 5.33 -18.28 -1.96
C LYS A 128 4.33 -19.11 -2.77
N PHE A 129 3.35 -18.50 -3.44
CA PHE A 129 2.46 -19.24 -4.34
C PHE A 129 3.23 -19.99 -5.43
N LYS A 130 4.21 -19.35 -6.07
CA LYS A 130 5.04 -19.95 -7.11
C LYS A 130 5.82 -21.17 -6.59
N LYS A 131 6.36 -21.10 -5.38
CA LYS A 131 7.03 -22.21 -4.71
C LYS A 131 6.11 -23.41 -4.49
N HIS A 132 4.87 -23.19 -4.07
CA HIS A 132 3.89 -24.26 -3.80
C HIS A 132 3.15 -24.77 -5.05
N PHE A 133 3.10 -23.94 -6.10
CA PHE A 133 2.43 -24.24 -7.37
C PHE A 133 3.34 -23.85 -8.56
N PRO A 134 4.32 -24.70 -8.94
CA PRO A 134 5.35 -24.34 -9.92
C PRO A 134 4.82 -23.96 -11.32
N PHE A 135 3.62 -24.38 -11.70
CA PHE A 135 3.03 -23.97 -12.99
C PHE A 135 2.79 -22.46 -13.09
N LEU A 136 2.76 -21.74 -11.96
CA LEU A 136 2.66 -20.29 -11.87
C LEU A 136 3.91 -19.56 -12.41
N GLU A 137 5.04 -20.24 -12.61
CA GLU A 137 6.24 -19.66 -13.24
C GLU A 137 5.98 -19.08 -14.64
N ASN A 138 4.91 -19.54 -15.31
CA ASN A 138 4.50 -19.03 -16.63
C ASN A 138 3.57 -17.80 -16.55
N LEU A 139 3.35 -17.26 -15.34
CA LEU A 139 2.48 -16.13 -15.05
C LEU A 139 3.26 -15.05 -14.29
N THR A 140 2.62 -13.91 -14.07
CA THR A 140 3.19 -12.80 -13.30
C THR A 140 2.07 -12.06 -12.54
N PRO A 141 2.33 -11.56 -11.33
CA PRO A 141 1.40 -10.69 -10.61
C PRO A 141 1.48 -9.25 -11.14
N PHE A 142 2.50 -8.93 -11.94
CA PHE A 142 2.75 -7.59 -12.44
C PHE A 142 1.93 -7.32 -13.70
N ILE A 143 1.30 -6.14 -13.73
CA ILE A 143 0.48 -5.71 -14.87
C ILE A 143 1.38 -5.41 -16.09
N ASN A 144 2.58 -4.92 -15.85
CA ASN A 144 3.65 -4.77 -16.83
C ASN A 144 4.62 -5.95 -16.74
N ASP A 145 5.43 -6.14 -17.79
CA ASP A 145 6.41 -7.22 -17.86
C ASP A 145 7.68 -6.94 -17.02
N ILE A 146 7.52 -6.30 -15.85
CA ILE A 146 8.63 -6.07 -14.92
C ILE A 146 8.96 -7.34 -14.15
N SER A 147 10.23 -7.47 -13.77
CA SER A 147 10.66 -8.55 -12.90
C SER A 147 10.44 -8.22 -11.42
N SER A 148 10.48 -9.26 -10.59
CA SER A 148 10.48 -9.14 -9.12
C SER A 148 11.56 -8.20 -8.60
N GLU A 149 12.76 -8.25 -9.19
CA GLU A 149 13.88 -7.37 -8.82
C GLU A 149 13.63 -5.92 -9.22
N ALA A 150 13.00 -5.70 -10.38
CA ALA A 150 12.63 -4.36 -10.82
C ALA A 150 11.55 -3.76 -9.91
N TYR A 151 10.55 -4.56 -9.51
CA TYR A 151 9.54 -4.16 -8.53
C TYR A 151 10.17 -3.71 -7.22
N LEU A 152 11.05 -4.52 -6.62
CA LEU A 152 11.71 -4.18 -5.35
C LEU A 152 12.53 -2.89 -5.45
N LYS A 153 13.21 -2.66 -6.58
CA LYS A 153 13.94 -1.40 -6.82
C LYS A 153 13.02 -0.19 -6.89
N ILE A 154 11.88 -0.31 -7.58
CA ILE A 154 10.89 0.77 -7.67
C ILE A 154 10.35 1.12 -6.28
N ILE A 155 10.05 0.12 -5.46
CA ILE A 155 9.55 0.32 -4.10
C ILE A 155 10.63 0.93 -3.19
N GLU A 156 11.86 0.42 -3.24
CA GLU A 156 12.98 0.99 -2.49
C GLU A 156 13.24 2.45 -2.89
N GLU A 157 13.21 2.78 -4.19
CA GLU A 157 13.40 4.15 -4.68
C GLU A 157 12.27 5.08 -4.20
N ALA A 158 11.00 4.65 -4.30
CA ALA A 158 9.86 5.43 -3.83
C ALA A 158 9.90 5.70 -2.31
N ILE A 159 10.32 4.71 -1.53
CA ILE A 159 10.39 4.77 -0.07
C ILE A 159 11.60 5.57 0.39
N CYS A 160 12.80 5.28 -0.14
CA CYS A 160 14.05 5.81 0.38
C CYS A 160 14.49 7.11 -0.32
N ASN A 161 14.12 7.33 -1.58
CA ASN A 161 14.54 8.49 -2.37
C ASN A 161 16.07 8.75 -2.29
N HIS A 162 16.86 7.67 -2.41
CA HIS A 162 18.33 7.65 -2.27
C HIS A 162 18.91 8.13 -0.93
N LEU A 163 18.09 8.36 0.09
CA LEU A 163 18.56 8.68 1.44
C LEU A 163 19.16 7.44 2.12
N PRO A 164 20.10 7.63 3.07
CA PRO A 164 20.59 6.52 3.90
C PRO A 164 19.43 5.87 4.65
N LYS A 165 19.36 4.53 4.59
CA LYS A 165 18.27 3.73 5.17
C LYS A 165 18.03 3.98 6.66
N GLU A 166 19.08 4.28 7.41
CA GLU A 166 18.98 4.64 8.84
C GLU A 166 18.24 5.98 9.08
N ASN A 167 18.18 6.86 8.08
CA ASN A 167 17.43 8.12 8.16
C ASN A 167 16.02 8.00 7.57
N VAL A 168 15.63 6.82 7.08
CA VAL A 168 14.30 6.53 6.53
C VAL A 168 13.59 5.59 7.50
N ILE A 169 12.38 5.95 7.92
CA ILE A 169 11.60 5.12 8.86
C ILE A 169 10.25 4.75 8.25
N LEU A 170 9.76 3.56 8.58
CA LEU A 170 8.35 3.21 8.49
C LEU A 170 7.69 3.67 9.78
N LEU A 171 6.80 4.68 9.69
CA LEU A 171 6.13 5.26 10.85
C LEU A 171 4.69 4.76 10.94
N GLU A 172 4.32 4.28 12.12
CA GLU A 172 2.99 3.72 12.39
C GLU A 172 2.55 3.94 13.85
N ILE A 173 1.26 3.81 14.14
CA ILE A 173 0.69 3.72 15.48
C ILE A 173 0.82 2.28 15.99
N GLU A 174 1.63 2.07 17.03
CA GLU A 174 1.80 0.76 17.68
C GLU A 174 1.98 -0.38 16.64
N PRO A 175 3.03 -0.32 15.81
CA PRO A 175 3.20 -1.18 14.64
C PRO A 175 3.03 -2.68 14.92
N GLU A 176 3.37 -3.13 16.13
CA GLU A 176 3.23 -4.52 16.57
C GLU A 176 1.77 -5.00 16.73
N LYS A 177 0.82 -4.07 16.85
CA LYS A 177 -0.62 -4.34 16.98
C LYS A 177 -1.35 -4.30 15.65
N GLN A 178 -0.72 -3.80 14.60
CA GLN A 178 -1.35 -3.67 13.29
C GLN A 178 -1.57 -5.03 12.63
N ASN A 179 -2.75 -5.23 12.03
CA ASN A 179 -3.08 -6.48 11.32
C ASN A 179 -2.16 -6.73 10.11
N THR A 180 -1.64 -5.66 9.51
CA THR A 180 -0.77 -5.72 8.33
C THR A 180 0.72 -5.73 8.69
N LYS A 181 1.10 -5.94 9.97
CA LYS A 181 2.50 -5.82 10.41
C LYS A 181 3.50 -6.73 9.70
N ILE A 182 3.03 -7.83 9.10
CA ILE A 182 3.89 -8.69 8.28
C ILE A 182 4.50 -7.93 7.09
N ASP A 183 3.78 -6.96 6.53
CA ASP A 183 4.28 -6.07 5.47
C ASP A 183 5.42 -5.19 5.98
N PHE A 184 5.36 -4.75 7.24
CA PHE A 184 6.42 -3.95 7.87
C PHE A 184 7.68 -4.80 8.05
N TYR A 185 7.52 -6.05 8.48
CA TYR A 185 8.64 -6.98 8.63
C TYR A 185 9.30 -7.30 7.27
N TYR A 186 8.51 -7.50 6.21
CA TYR A 186 9.07 -7.63 4.86
C TYR A 186 9.75 -6.34 4.39
N CYS A 187 9.16 -5.17 4.64
CA CYS A 187 9.80 -3.90 4.35
C CYS A 187 11.16 -3.75 5.06
N GLN A 188 11.23 -4.12 6.34
CA GLN A 188 12.48 -4.10 7.10
C GLN A 188 13.49 -5.14 6.56
N ARG A 189 13.06 -6.36 6.25
CA ARG A 189 13.92 -7.42 5.70
C ARG A 189 14.50 -7.04 4.33
N ASP A 190 13.65 -6.55 3.43
CA ASP A 190 13.97 -6.37 2.02
C ASP A 190 14.62 -5.01 1.75
N ILE A 191 14.13 -3.96 2.42
CA ILE A 191 14.60 -2.58 2.22
C ILE A 191 15.60 -2.18 3.31
N GLY A 192 15.44 -2.63 4.55
CA GLY A 192 16.38 -2.33 5.65
C GLY A 192 16.10 -1.03 6.40
N ILE A 193 14.86 -0.51 6.34
CA ILE A 193 14.45 0.67 7.12
C ILE A 193 13.92 0.28 8.50
N SER A 194 14.03 1.19 9.47
CA SER A 194 13.52 0.96 10.83
C SER A 194 12.00 1.14 10.89
N ILE A 195 11.32 0.25 11.61
CA ILE A 195 9.91 0.39 11.99
C ILE A 195 9.87 1.18 13.31
N VAL A 196 9.14 2.28 13.34
CA VAL A 196 9.13 3.21 14.48
C VAL A 196 7.68 3.57 14.84
N CYS A 197 7.36 3.53 16.13
CA CYS A 197 6.05 4.00 16.60
C CYS A 197 6.02 5.53 16.68
N VAL A 198 4.87 6.16 16.38
CA VAL A 198 4.67 7.62 16.55
C VAL A 198 5.04 8.14 17.94
N THR A 199 4.90 7.33 18.99
CA THR A 199 5.23 7.72 20.37
C THR A 199 6.73 7.65 20.68
N GLU A 200 7.54 7.05 19.81
CA GLU A 200 8.99 6.88 20.01
C GLU A 200 9.81 7.99 19.34
N LEU A 201 9.15 8.82 18.53
CA LEU A 201 9.81 9.97 17.92
C LEU A 201 10.07 11.07 18.94
N ILE A 202 11.29 11.59 18.88
CA ILE A 202 11.79 12.68 19.71
C ILE A 202 11.93 13.91 18.82
N LYS A 203 11.31 15.02 19.23
CA LYS A 203 11.36 16.28 18.49
C LYS A 203 12.46 17.19 19.04
N LYS A 204 13.32 17.70 18.14
CA LYS A 204 14.32 18.73 18.45
C LYS A 204 14.22 19.86 17.45
N GLY A 205 13.56 20.96 17.85
CA GLY A 205 13.24 22.05 16.94
C GLY A 205 12.26 21.58 15.85
N LYS A 206 12.69 21.61 14.58
CA LYS A 206 11.92 21.08 13.44
C LYS A 206 12.29 19.65 13.05
N GLN A 207 13.34 19.09 13.65
CA GLN A 207 13.86 17.78 13.30
C GLN A 207 13.27 16.69 14.19
N LEU A 208 13.12 15.50 13.63
CA LEU A 208 12.67 14.30 14.32
C LEU A 208 13.81 13.30 14.45
N PHE A 209 13.81 12.57 15.54
CA PHE A 209 14.81 11.56 15.86
C PHE A 209 14.13 10.31 16.43
N TYR A 210 14.76 9.16 16.27
CA TYR A 210 14.40 7.94 16.98
C TYR A 210 15.65 7.31 17.60
N LYS A 211 15.48 6.37 18.52
CA LYS A 211 16.59 5.57 19.05
C LYS A 211 16.60 4.22 18.37
N ASN A 212 17.74 3.85 17.78
CA ASN A 212 17.92 2.50 17.24
C ASN A 212 18.13 1.46 18.36
N ASP A 213 18.29 0.19 18.00
CA ASP A 213 18.48 -0.92 18.95
C ASP A 213 19.70 -0.78 19.87
N LYS A 214 20.68 0.06 19.49
CA LYS A 214 21.87 0.37 20.30
C LYS A 214 21.64 1.58 21.22
N GLY A 215 20.45 2.15 21.23
CA GLY A 215 20.10 3.37 21.97
C GLY A 215 20.67 4.65 21.36
N VAL A 216 21.25 4.57 20.15
CA VAL A 216 21.82 5.73 19.46
C VAL A 216 20.69 6.51 18.81
N GLU A 217 20.70 7.82 19.03
CA GLU A 217 19.73 8.73 18.44
C GLU A 217 20.10 9.02 16.97
N ILE A 218 19.17 8.72 16.06
CA ILE A 218 19.34 8.89 14.61
C ILE A 218 18.30 9.88 14.10
N GLN A 219 18.74 10.83 13.28
CA GLN A 219 17.84 11.80 12.65
C GLN A 219 16.96 11.10 11.63
N VAL A 220 15.66 11.38 11.68
CA VAL A 220 14.70 11.02 10.64
C VAL A 220 14.76 12.10 9.56
N LYS A 221 15.03 11.71 8.32
CA LYS A 221 15.01 12.59 7.15
C LYS A 221 13.84 12.29 6.22
N ARG A 222 13.34 11.06 6.22
CA ARG A 222 12.19 10.66 5.42
C ARG A 222 11.31 9.67 6.14
N ILE A 223 10.00 9.87 6.02
CA ILE A 223 8.98 9.05 6.67
C ILE A 223 8.19 8.33 5.60
N TYR A 224 8.32 7.00 5.57
CA TYR A 224 7.35 6.12 4.92
C TYR A 224 6.13 6.01 5.83
N ASN A 225 5.11 6.79 5.49
CA ASN A 225 3.96 6.98 6.36
C ASN A 225 2.98 5.81 6.24
N ARG A 226 2.76 5.13 7.36
CA ARG A 226 1.69 4.12 7.53
C ARG A 226 0.64 4.55 8.55
N VAL A 227 0.78 5.74 9.14
CA VAL A 227 -0.21 6.28 10.07
C VAL A 227 -1.49 6.67 9.32
N ILE A 228 -2.61 6.07 9.74
CA ILE A 228 -3.96 6.52 9.38
C ILE A 228 -4.39 7.59 10.38
N PHE A 229 -4.66 8.80 9.90
CA PHE A 229 -4.90 9.95 10.77
C PHE A 229 -6.25 9.86 11.49
N ASP A 230 -7.28 9.31 10.85
CA ASP A 230 -8.57 9.04 11.51
C ASP A 230 -8.39 8.13 12.74
N GLU A 231 -7.50 7.14 12.66
CA GLU A 231 -7.14 6.28 13.80
C GLU A 231 -6.36 7.08 14.85
N LEU A 232 -5.36 7.85 14.43
CA LEU A 232 -4.55 8.68 15.33
C LEU A 232 -5.41 9.64 16.15
N GLU A 233 -6.41 10.26 15.53
CA GLU A 233 -7.30 11.20 16.19
C GLU A 233 -8.15 10.56 17.27
N LEU A 234 -8.51 9.28 17.14
CA LEU A 234 -9.26 8.53 18.15
C LEU A 234 -8.39 8.12 19.34
N ARG A 235 -7.06 8.06 19.16
CA ARG A 235 -6.08 7.63 20.16
C ARG A 235 -5.61 8.74 21.09
N LYS A 236 -6.54 9.29 21.88
CA LYS A 236 -6.28 10.35 22.87
C LYS A 236 -5.36 9.92 24.04
N ASP A 237 -5.11 8.63 24.17
CA ASP A 237 -4.21 8.03 25.16
C ASP A 237 -2.72 8.18 24.78
N LEU A 238 -2.40 8.34 23.50
CA LEU A 238 -1.03 8.44 23.02
C LEU A 238 -0.39 9.77 23.40
N LYS A 239 0.87 9.70 23.85
CA LYS A 239 1.70 10.87 24.15
C LYS A 239 2.71 11.05 23.03
N LEU A 240 2.45 12.01 22.15
CA LEU A 240 3.33 12.37 21.05
C LEU A 240 4.23 13.55 21.46
N ASP A 241 5.51 13.49 21.11
CA ASP A 241 6.46 14.60 21.29
C ASP A 241 6.36 15.64 20.15
N PHE A 242 5.56 15.34 19.13
CA PHE A 242 5.33 16.19 17.96
C PHE A 242 3.87 16.16 17.51
N SER A 243 3.56 17.02 16.54
CA SER A 243 2.27 17.05 15.85
C SER A 243 2.54 17.07 14.35
N PHE A 244 1.75 16.33 13.58
CA PHE A 244 1.84 16.31 12.12
C PHE A 244 1.45 17.66 11.47
N SER A 245 0.74 18.53 12.19
CA SER A 245 0.32 19.84 11.68
C SER A 245 1.41 20.92 11.76
N VAL A 246 2.61 20.59 12.27
CA VAL A 246 3.73 21.53 12.35
C VAL A 246 4.69 21.32 11.18
N ASP A 247 5.39 22.38 10.82
CA ASP A 247 6.45 22.34 9.81
C ASP A 247 7.66 21.56 10.35
N LEU A 248 7.91 20.38 9.77
CA LEU A 248 8.97 19.44 10.13
C LEU A 248 9.98 19.31 8.99
N ASP A 249 11.26 19.17 9.34
CA ASP A 249 12.38 18.98 8.42
C ASP A 249 12.48 17.50 8.00
N VAL A 250 11.44 16.99 7.34
CA VAL A 250 11.34 15.61 6.85
C VAL A 250 10.68 15.55 5.47
N GLU A 251 11.11 14.61 4.65
CA GLU A 251 10.41 14.22 3.43
C GLU A 251 9.37 13.14 3.71
N TRP A 252 8.30 13.11 2.91
CA TRP A 252 7.29 12.06 3.00
C TRP A 252 7.41 11.08 1.83
N ALA A 253 7.39 9.79 2.14
CA ALA A 253 7.00 8.74 1.21
C ALA A 253 5.54 8.41 1.50
N GLY A 254 4.64 9.04 0.74
CA GLY A 254 3.19 9.00 0.98
C GLY A 254 2.75 10.10 1.93
N HIS A 255 2.78 11.35 1.47
CA HIS A 255 2.37 12.50 2.30
C HIS A 255 0.92 12.34 2.80
N PRO A 256 0.64 12.55 4.10
CA PRO A 256 -0.66 12.24 4.71
C PRO A 256 -1.87 12.85 4.02
N ASN A 257 -1.77 14.08 3.52
CA ASN A 257 -2.87 14.74 2.82
C ASN A 257 -3.39 13.93 1.60
N TRP A 258 -2.54 13.15 0.92
CA TRP A 258 -2.98 12.36 -0.25
C TRP A 258 -3.97 11.25 0.12
N PHE A 259 -3.95 10.76 1.36
CA PHE A 259 -4.98 9.84 1.88
C PHE A 259 -6.37 10.49 1.87
N PHE A 260 -6.45 11.77 2.19
CA PHE A 260 -7.72 12.51 2.22
C PHE A 260 -8.14 13.00 0.83
N ARG A 261 -7.18 13.51 0.03
CA ARG A 261 -7.44 13.99 -1.33
C ARG A 261 -7.89 12.87 -2.26
N ILE A 262 -7.21 11.73 -2.22
CA ILE A 262 -7.54 10.54 -3.00
C ILE A 262 -8.26 9.58 -2.07
N SER A 263 -9.56 9.81 -1.93
CA SER A 263 -10.48 9.06 -1.09
C SER A 263 -11.82 8.89 -1.80
N LYS A 264 -12.85 8.43 -1.09
CA LYS A 264 -14.24 8.42 -1.58
C LYS A 264 -14.73 9.77 -2.12
N PHE A 265 -14.07 10.87 -1.73
CA PHE A 265 -14.34 12.21 -2.24
C PHE A 265 -14.26 12.33 -3.76
N ILE A 266 -13.32 11.63 -4.43
CA ILE A 266 -13.12 11.79 -5.88
C ILE A 266 -14.05 10.88 -6.71
N LEU A 267 -14.72 9.91 -6.09
CA LEU A 267 -15.54 8.93 -6.81
C LEU A 267 -16.67 9.58 -7.62
N PRO A 268 -17.43 10.57 -7.10
CA PRO A 268 -18.50 11.22 -7.87
C PRO A 268 -18.02 12.04 -9.08
N ILE A 269 -16.72 12.33 -9.15
CA ILE A 269 -16.11 13.13 -10.22
C ILE A 269 -15.72 12.24 -11.42
N LEU A 270 -15.53 10.95 -11.17
CA LEU A 270 -15.16 9.98 -12.19
C LEU A 270 -16.38 9.59 -13.02
N ILE A 271 -16.30 9.84 -14.33
CA ILE A 271 -17.37 9.55 -15.28
C ILE A 271 -16.83 8.63 -16.36
N GLY A 272 -17.56 7.55 -16.64
CA GLY A 272 -17.13 6.56 -17.62
C GLY A 272 -17.67 5.17 -17.31
N LYS A 273 -17.40 4.24 -18.23
CA LYS A 273 -17.94 2.88 -18.21
C LYS A 273 -17.55 2.04 -16.98
N TYR A 274 -16.46 2.39 -16.32
CA TYR A 274 -15.92 1.69 -15.15
C TYR A 274 -16.34 2.29 -13.80
N PHE A 275 -17.10 3.38 -13.81
CA PHE A 275 -17.48 4.10 -12.59
C PHE A 275 -18.98 3.96 -12.37
N ILE A 276 -19.37 3.80 -11.11
CA ILE A 276 -20.78 3.72 -10.73
C ILE A 276 -21.31 5.15 -10.72
N GLU A 277 -22.38 5.42 -11.48
CA GLU A 277 -23.04 6.72 -11.45
C GLU A 277 -23.63 6.96 -10.05
N THR A 278 -23.10 7.95 -9.35
CA THR A 278 -23.67 8.42 -8.08
C THR A 278 -24.71 9.49 -8.38
N THR A 279 -25.99 9.18 -8.15
CA THR A 279 -27.12 10.12 -8.19
C THR A 279 -27.11 11.11 -7.04
#